data_AF-A0A8J2L4U2-F1
#
_entry.id   AF-A0A8J2L4U2-F1
#
_cell.length_a   1.000
_cell.length_b   1.000
_cell.length_c   1.000
_cell.angle_alpha   90.00
_cell.angle_beta   90.00
_cell.angle_gamma   90.00
#
_symmetry.space_group_name_H-M   'P 1'
#
loop_
_entity.id
_entity.type
_entity.pdbx_description
1 polymer ?
#
loop_
_entity_poly.entity_id
_entity_poly.type
_entity_poly.pdbx_seq_one_letter_code
_entity_poly.pdbx_strand_id
1 'polypeptide(L)'
;TRALNTCDKEDVSINNDTTKFIWSLGASDVITHHIKRGSSSVNILDPAPPIFDITEFQVWHIDVNTTIPARETTYWCTAHRSPYFTSKQHVVGFKQVVIHYSSPAMLVYL
;
A
#
# COMPACT_ATOMS: atom_id res chain seq x y z
N THR A 1 -2.19 -14.95 -23.93
CA THR A 1 -1.13 -14.39 -23.05
C THR A 1 -0.50 -13.21 -23.76
N ARG A 2 -0.11 -12.14 -23.05
CA ARG A 2 0.54 -10.94 -23.61
C ARG A 2 2.02 -10.92 -23.23
N ALA A 3 2.91 -10.53 -24.15
CA ALA A 3 4.34 -10.36 -23.86
C ALA A 3 4.61 -9.12 -22.99
N LEU A 4 5.70 -9.11 -22.23
CA LEU A 4 6.09 -7.95 -21.41
C LEU A 4 6.51 -6.77 -22.29
N ASN A 5 7.33 -7.05 -23.28
CA ASN A 5 7.73 -6.08 -24.30
C ASN A 5 7.46 -6.69 -25.67
N THR A 6 6.84 -5.92 -26.56
CA THR A 6 6.60 -6.32 -27.95
C THR A 6 7.56 -5.53 -28.85
N CYS A 7 7.67 -5.89 -30.11
CA CYS A 7 8.43 -5.11 -31.09
C CYS A 7 7.58 -3.96 -31.70
N ASP A 8 6.34 -3.81 -31.25
CA ASP A 8 5.45 -2.73 -31.66
C ASP A 8 5.72 -1.50 -30.78
N LYS A 9 5.90 -0.34 -31.42
CA LYS A 9 6.20 0.91 -30.72
C LYS A 9 4.97 1.57 -30.13
N GLU A 10 3.77 1.18 -30.56
CA GLU A 10 2.49 1.68 -30.05
C GLU A 10 2.04 0.93 -28.79
N ASP A 11 2.68 -0.20 -28.50
CA ASP A 11 2.40 -0.98 -27.30
C ASP A 11 3.10 -0.41 -26.06
N VAL A 12 2.38 -0.37 -24.94
CA VAL A 12 2.98 -0.03 -23.64
C VAL A 12 3.81 -1.22 -23.14
N SER A 13 5.12 -1.04 -22.98
CA SER A 13 5.99 -2.03 -22.36
C SER A 13 5.66 -2.22 -20.88
N ILE A 14 5.50 -3.47 -20.44
CA ILE A 14 5.41 -3.83 -19.02
C ILE A 14 6.83 -3.94 -18.47
N ASN A 15 7.17 -3.06 -17.54
CA ASN A 15 8.47 -2.99 -16.88
C ASN A 15 8.28 -3.02 -15.35
N ASN A 16 9.34 -2.70 -14.60
CA ASN A 16 9.33 -2.71 -13.14
C ASN A 16 8.70 -1.44 -12.54
N ASP A 17 8.12 -0.56 -13.36
CA ASP A 17 7.47 0.67 -12.92
C ASP A 17 5.97 0.44 -12.68
N THR A 18 5.36 1.41 -11.99
CA THR A 18 3.91 1.45 -11.79
C THR A 18 3.19 1.63 -13.12
N THR A 19 2.38 0.64 -13.51
CA THR A 19 1.53 0.68 -14.69
C THR A 19 0.10 1.08 -14.30
N LYS A 20 -0.55 1.87 -15.16
CA LYS A 20 -1.94 2.29 -14.95
C LYS A 20 -2.89 1.43 -15.79
N PHE A 21 -3.68 0.60 -15.12
CA PHE A 21 -4.79 -0.10 -15.75
C PHE A 21 -5.98 0.85 -15.87
N ILE A 22 -6.54 0.92 -17.07
CA ILE A 22 -7.76 1.67 -17.36
C ILE A 22 -8.88 0.67 -17.66
N TRP A 23 -10.07 0.96 -17.18
CA TRP A 23 -11.23 0.10 -17.41
C TRP A 23 -12.48 0.94 -17.65
N SER A 24 -13.40 0.39 -18.41
CA SER A 24 -14.74 0.92 -18.61
C SER A 24 -15.75 -0.21 -18.70
N LEU A 25 -17.00 0.08 -18.32
CA LEU A 25 -18.11 -0.86 -18.41
C LEU A 25 -19.23 -0.22 -19.23
N GLY A 26 -19.55 -0.83 -20.37
CA GLY A 26 -20.65 -0.45 -21.26
C GLY A 26 -21.80 -1.46 -21.20
N ALA A 27 -23.02 -1.00 -21.51
CA ALA A 27 -24.19 -1.86 -21.69
C ALA A 27 -24.36 -2.35 -23.14
N SER A 28 -23.60 -1.76 -24.07
CA SER A 28 -23.54 -2.13 -25.48
C SER A 28 -22.12 -1.94 -26.00
N ASP A 29 -21.84 -2.48 -27.18
CA ASP A 29 -20.55 -2.36 -27.87
C ASP A 29 -20.37 -1.00 -28.57
N VAL A 30 -21.30 -0.06 -28.37
CA VAL A 30 -21.18 1.29 -28.91
C VAL A 30 -20.19 2.08 -28.06
N ILE A 31 -19.01 2.34 -28.62
CA ILE A 31 -17.95 3.11 -27.97
C ILE A 31 -18.36 4.59 -27.89
N THR A 32 -18.99 4.95 -26.78
CA THR A 32 -19.30 6.33 -26.39
C THR A 32 -18.63 6.65 -25.06
N HIS A 33 -18.71 7.91 -24.61
CA HIS A 33 -18.17 8.31 -23.32
C HIS A 33 -18.79 7.49 -22.18
N HIS A 34 -17.95 6.69 -21.51
CA HIS A 34 -18.43 5.73 -20.51
C HIS A 34 -18.77 6.42 -19.18
N ILE A 35 -19.97 6.16 -18.67
CA ILE A 35 -20.41 6.61 -17.34
C ILE A 35 -19.64 5.85 -16.24
N LYS A 36 -19.47 4.54 -16.42
CA LYS A 36 -18.69 3.67 -15.52
C LYS A 36 -17.31 3.44 -16.10
N ARG A 37 -16.32 4.15 -15.57
CA ARG A 37 -14.91 4.01 -15.94
C ARG A 37 -14.03 4.28 -14.74
N GLY A 38 -12.79 3.83 -14.81
CA GLY A 38 -11.81 4.12 -13.78
C GLY A 38 -10.41 3.74 -14.19
N SER A 39 -9.50 3.90 -13.24
CA SER A 39 -8.14 3.46 -13.39
C SER A 39 -7.57 2.96 -12.07
N SER A 40 -6.68 1.97 -12.13
CA SER A 40 -5.92 1.46 -11.00
C SER A 40 -4.43 1.50 -11.32
N SER A 41 -3.63 1.95 -10.36
CA SER A 41 -2.17 1.90 -10.45
C SER A 41 -1.68 0.60 -9.84
N VAL A 42 -0.92 -0.18 -10.60
CA VAL A 42 -0.43 -1.50 -10.21
C VAL A 42 1.04 -1.65 -10.57
N ASN A 43 1.80 -2.36 -9.74
CA ASN A 43 3.09 -2.90 -10.16
C ASN A 43 2.84 -4.33 -10.66
N ILE A 44 2.94 -4.55 -11.97
CA ILE A 44 2.60 -5.83 -12.59
C ILE A 44 3.65 -6.90 -12.29
N LEU A 45 4.90 -6.47 -12.12
CA LEU A 45 6.05 -7.34 -11.88
C LEU A 45 6.42 -7.39 -10.40
N ASP A 46 5.53 -6.94 -9.52
CA ASP A 46 5.76 -6.99 -8.07
C ASP A 46 5.94 -8.45 -7.65
N PRO A 47 7.09 -8.82 -7.06
CA PRO A 47 7.30 -10.17 -6.60
C PRO A 47 6.29 -10.50 -5.50
N ALA A 48 5.89 -11.77 -5.43
CA ALA A 48 5.08 -12.22 -4.30
C ALA A 48 5.83 -11.93 -2.99
N PRO A 49 5.16 -11.35 -1.98
CA PRO A 49 5.79 -11.12 -0.69
C PRO A 49 6.24 -12.46 -0.11
N PRO A 50 7.36 -12.49 0.62
CA PRO A 50 7.80 -13.72 1.29
C PRO A 50 6.72 -14.20 2.25
N ILE A 51 6.58 -15.52 2.38
CA ILE A 51 5.72 -16.10 3.40
C ILE A 51 6.36 -15.78 4.75
N PHE A 52 5.59 -15.10 5.60
CA PHE A 52 6.02 -14.63 6.91
C PHE A 52 4.98 -15.05 7.94
N ASP A 53 5.38 -15.87 8.93
CA ASP A 53 4.52 -16.21 10.05
C ASP A 53 4.70 -15.18 11.17
N ILE A 54 3.72 -14.31 11.31
CA ILE A 54 3.66 -13.25 12.33
C ILE A 54 3.75 -13.79 13.76
N THR A 55 3.37 -15.05 14.00
CA THR A 55 3.36 -15.66 15.34
C THR A 55 4.75 -15.97 15.87
N GLU A 56 5.77 -16.00 14.99
CA GLU A 56 7.17 -16.19 15.37
C GLU A 56 7.82 -14.90 15.91
N PHE A 57 7.15 -13.76 15.80
CA PHE A 57 7.71 -12.44 16.12
C PHE A 57 6.96 -11.75 17.26
N GLN A 58 7.65 -10.84 17.94
CA GLN A 58 7.00 -9.96 18.91
C GLN A 58 6.41 -8.76 18.17
N VAL A 59 5.12 -8.51 18.38
CA VAL A 59 4.43 -7.36 17.78
C VAL A 59 4.43 -6.20 18.78
N TRP A 60 5.05 -5.10 18.39
CA TRP A 60 4.95 -3.84 19.13
C TRP A 60 3.97 -2.91 18.44
N HIS A 61 2.89 -2.59 19.15
CA HIS A 61 1.89 -1.62 18.72
C HIS A 61 2.35 -0.19 19.02
N ILE A 62 2.44 0.63 17.97
CA ILE A 62 2.72 2.06 18.07
C ILE A 62 1.49 2.81 17.56
N ASP A 63 0.64 3.21 18.48
CA ASP A 63 -0.59 3.95 18.22
C ASP A 63 -0.75 5.16 19.15
N VAL A 64 -1.49 6.16 18.68
CA VAL A 64 -1.79 7.37 19.45
C VAL A 64 -3.27 7.69 19.31
N ASN A 65 -3.94 7.88 20.45
CA ASN A 65 -5.28 8.46 20.48
C ASN A 65 -5.15 9.98 20.65
N THR A 66 -5.45 10.73 19.59
CA THR A 66 -5.37 12.19 19.62
C THR A 66 -6.42 12.82 18.72
N THR A 67 -6.77 14.08 19.01
CA THR A 67 -7.66 14.88 18.17
C THR A 67 -6.83 15.67 17.17
N ILE A 68 -7.01 15.39 15.89
CA ILE A 68 -6.34 16.15 14.83
C ILE A 68 -6.93 17.57 14.78
N PRO A 69 -6.11 18.63 14.84
CA PRO A 69 -6.57 20.01 14.67
C PRO A 69 -7.32 20.21 13.35
N ALA A 70 -8.37 21.03 13.37
CA ALA A 70 -9.16 21.40 12.19
C ALA A 70 -8.38 22.38 11.29
N ARG A 71 -7.30 21.90 10.68
CA ARG A 71 -6.43 22.60 9.74
C ARG A 71 -6.27 21.74 8.49
N GLU A 72 -6.08 22.37 7.34
CA GLU A 72 -5.88 21.65 6.07
C GLU A 72 -4.70 20.67 6.12
N THR A 73 -3.65 20.99 6.90
CA THR A 73 -2.50 20.11 7.09
C THR A 73 -2.02 20.20 8.53
N THR A 74 -1.80 19.03 9.15
CA THR A 74 -1.20 18.89 10.47
C THR A 74 -0.10 17.83 10.40
N TYR A 75 1.10 18.17 10.89
CA TYR A 75 2.14 17.20 11.18
C TYR A 75 2.11 16.89 12.69
N TRP A 76 2.13 15.61 13.04
CA TRP A 76 2.00 15.16 14.44
C TRP A 76 3.12 14.18 14.79
N CYS A 77 3.87 14.47 15.85
CA CYS A 77 4.98 13.65 16.31
C CYS A 77 4.68 13.06 17.68
N THR A 78 5.07 11.81 17.90
CA THR A 78 5.01 11.13 19.20
C THR A 78 6.30 10.35 19.43
N ALA A 79 6.68 10.20 20.70
CA ALA A 79 7.81 9.37 21.08
C ALA A 79 7.28 8.20 21.91
N HIS A 80 7.68 6.99 21.54
CA HIS A 80 7.22 5.75 22.18
C HIS A 80 8.42 5.01 22.75
N ARG A 81 8.31 4.61 24.02
CA ARG A 81 9.32 3.76 24.64
C ARG A 81 9.08 2.32 24.22
N SER A 82 10.14 1.65 23.78
CA SER A 82 10.06 0.22 23.46
C SER A 82 9.71 -0.61 24.72
N PRO A 83 9.17 -1.83 24.54
CA PRO A 83 9.14 -2.81 25.62
C PRO A 83 10.54 -3.06 26.19
N TYR A 84 10.58 -3.62 27.40
CA TYR A 84 11.83 -4.03 28.01
C TYR A 84 12.30 -5.35 27.39
N PHE A 85 13.56 -5.39 26.95
CA PHE A 85 14.19 -6.59 26.39
C PHE A 85 15.45 -6.92 27.19
N THR A 86 15.71 -8.21 27.40
CA THR A 86 16.93 -8.70 28.07
C THR A 86 18.13 -8.74 27.14
N SER A 87 17.91 -8.61 25.82
CA SER A 87 18.94 -8.58 24.78
C SER A 87 18.53 -7.66 23.63
N LYS A 88 19.47 -7.37 22.72
CA LYS A 88 19.22 -6.56 21.52
C LYS A 88 18.22 -7.27 20.60
N GLN A 89 17.18 -6.54 20.18
CA GLN A 89 16.19 -6.99 19.19
C GLN A 89 16.43 -6.32 17.83
N HIS A 90 15.85 -6.88 16.76
CA HIS A 90 15.92 -6.36 15.40
C HIS A 90 14.51 -6.11 14.86
N VAL A 91 14.21 -4.88 14.44
CA VAL A 91 12.97 -4.61 13.70
C VAL A 91 13.09 -5.24 12.32
N VAL A 92 12.23 -6.22 12.00
CA VAL A 92 12.26 -6.96 10.73
C VAL A 92 11.08 -6.64 9.81
N GLY A 93 10.09 -5.92 10.31
CA GLY A 93 8.96 -5.49 9.51
C GLY A 93 8.13 -4.41 10.18
N PHE A 94 7.26 -3.79 9.39
CA PHE A 94 6.23 -2.91 9.89
C PHE A 94 4.97 -3.01 9.02
N LYS A 95 3.83 -2.68 9.62
CA LYS A 95 2.55 -2.61 8.91
C LYS A 95 1.79 -1.38 9.37
N GLN A 96 1.19 -0.66 8.43
CA GLN A 96 0.26 0.41 8.75
C GLN A 96 -1.09 -0.15 9.24
N VAL A 97 -1.69 0.55 10.20
CA VAL A 97 -2.98 0.30 10.80
C VAL A 97 -3.77 1.59 10.74
N VAL A 98 -4.39 1.89 9.60
CA VAL A 98 -5.22 3.08 9.48
C VAL A 98 -6.61 2.81 10.06
N ILE A 99 -6.89 3.38 11.24
CA ILE A 99 -8.23 3.42 11.80
C ILE A 99 -8.89 4.68 11.25
N HIS A 100 -9.60 4.55 10.14
CA HIS A 100 -10.46 5.64 9.67
C HIS A 100 -11.67 5.75 10.61
N TYR A 101 -12.00 6.93 11.14
CA TYR A 101 -12.20 8.17 10.38
C TYR A 101 -11.01 9.12 10.13
N SER A 102 -9.79 8.92 10.65
CA SER A 102 -8.58 9.70 10.27
C SER A 102 -7.29 9.39 11.07
N SER A 103 -6.77 8.16 11.15
CA SER A 103 -5.32 8.01 11.51
C SER A 103 -4.69 6.63 11.23
N PRO A 104 -3.44 6.55 10.70
CA PRO A 104 -2.55 5.38 10.75
C PRO A 104 -1.86 5.18 12.11
N ALA A 105 -2.07 4.04 12.75
CA ALA A 105 -1.15 3.36 13.65
C ALA A 105 -0.08 2.59 12.84
N MET A 106 1.06 2.29 13.44
CA MET A 106 2.12 1.49 12.83
C MET A 106 2.40 0.30 13.74
N LEU A 107 2.27 -0.91 13.22
CA LEU A 107 2.75 -2.13 13.85
C LEU A 107 4.21 -2.30 13.48
N VAL A 108 5.02 -2.61 14.47
CA VAL A 108 6.42 -2.96 14.28
C VAL A 108 6.62 -4.40 14.71
N TYR A 109 7.24 -5.20 13.86
CA TYR A 109 7.60 -6.58 14.12
C TYR A 109 9.07 -6.60 14.59
N LEU A 110 9.28 -7.08 15.82
CA LEU A 110 10.56 -7.18 16.52
C LEU A 110 11.06 -8.62 16.61
#